data_AF-A0A2M7Y3K0-F1
#
_entry.id   AF-A0A2M7Y3K0-F1
#
_cell.length_a   1.000
_cell.length_b   1.000
_cell.length_c   1.000
_cell.angle_alpha   90.00
_cell.angle_beta   90.00
_cell.angle_gamma   90.00
#
_symmetry.space_group_name_H-M   'P 1'
#
loop_
_entity.id
_entity.type
_entity.pdbx_description
1 polymer ?
#
loop_
_entity_poly.entity_id
_entity_poly.type
_entity_poly.pdbx_seq_one_letter_code
_entity_poly.pdbx_strand_id
1 'polypeptide(L)' 'MIAPGSALSVSRQAKLLCISRSSLYYRPRPESQEELDLLKRLDELFTENPMYGSRRLQAMLKRFVV' A
#
# COMPACT_ATOMS: atom_id res chain seq x y z
N MET A 1 -2.30 -0.81 20.54
CA MET A 1 -1.01 -1.31 20.00
C MET A 1 -0.48 -2.39 20.92
N ILE A 2 0.06 -3.47 20.37
CA ILE A 2 0.70 -4.54 21.16
C ILE A 2 1.93 -3.94 21.85
N ALA A 3 1.94 -3.96 23.18
CA ALA A 3 3.06 -3.44 23.97
C ALA A 3 4.22 -4.47 23.99
N PRO A 4 5.49 -4.03 23.87
CA PRO A 4 6.63 -4.89 24.17
C PRO A 4 6.58 -5.28 25.66
N GLY A 5 6.70 -6.57 25.97
CA GLY A 5 6.63 -7.11 27.35
C GLY A 5 5.44 -8.02 27.67
N SER A 6 4.60 -8.37 26.68
CA SER A 6 3.50 -9.31 26.92
C SER A 6 4.00 -10.73 27.24
N ALA A 7 3.26 -11.49 28.05
CA ALA A 7 3.54 -12.89 28.40
C ALA A 7 3.59 -13.87 27.19
N LEU A 8 3.12 -13.45 26.02
CA LEU A 8 3.08 -14.26 24.81
C LEU A 8 4.13 -13.79 23.80
N SER A 9 4.75 -14.74 23.09
CA SER A 9 5.67 -14.41 21.99
C SER A 9 4.93 -13.75 20.82
N VAL A 10 5.62 -12.89 20.07
CA VAL A 10 5.10 -12.21 18.86
C VAL A 10 4.48 -13.21 17.86
N SER A 11 5.09 -14.40 17.71
CA SER A 11 4.55 -15.46 16.86
C SER A 11 3.21 -16.02 17.35
N ARG A 12 3.06 -16.19 18.66
CA ARG A 12 1.80 -16.68 19.26
C ARG A 12 0.71 -15.63 19.18
N GLN A 13 1.06 -14.36 19.36
CA GLN A 13 0.13 -13.25 19.17
C GLN A 13 -0.35 -13.15 17.71
N ALA A 14 0.55 -13.23 16.73
CA ALA A 14 0.19 -13.23 15.30
C ALA A 14 -0.78 -14.37 14.96
N LYS A 15 -0.51 -15.58 15.47
CA LYS A 15 -1.37 -16.76 15.28
C LYS A 15 -2.76 -16.57 15.90
N LEU A 16 -2.84 -16.02 17.11
CA LEU A 16 -4.12 -15.75 17.79
C LEU A 16 -4.96 -14.68 17.08
N LEU A 17 -4.30 -13.68 16.50
CA LEU A 17 -4.94 -12.60 15.74
C LEU A 17 -5.22 -12.98 14.28
N CYS A 18 -4.84 -14.18 13.84
CA CYS A 18 -4.96 -14.64 12.45
C CYS A 18 -4.32 -13.68 11.42
N ILE A 19 -3.22 -13.01 11.81
CA ILE A 19 -2.46 -12.10 10.94
C ILE A 19 -1.08 -12.67 10.65
N SER A 20 -0.49 -12.23 9.53
CA SER A 20 0.90 -12.57 9.23
C SER A 20 1.83 -11.92 10.26
N ARG A 21 2.87 -12.64 10.67
CA ARG A 21 3.88 -12.11 11.59
C ARG A 21 4.59 -10.87 11.01
N SER A 22 4.70 -10.75 9.69
CA SER A 22 5.30 -9.58 9.04
C SER A 22 4.47 -8.31 9.25
N SER A 23 3.13 -8.43 9.30
CA SER A 23 2.25 -7.28 9.54
C SER A 23 2.47 -6.62 10.91
N LEU A 24 2.95 -7.39 11.90
CA LEU A 24 3.27 -6.86 13.23
C LEU A 24 4.48 -5.92 13.25
N TYR A 25 5.37 -6.03 12.25
CA TYR A 25 6.52 -5.14 12.11
C TYR A 25 6.22 -3.92 11.24
N TYR A 26 5.06 -3.90 10.59
CA TYR A 26 4.65 -2.75 9.80
C TYR A 26 4.43 -1.56 10.73
N ARG A 27 5.13 -0.45 10.45
CA ARG A 27 4.84 0.84 11.05
C ARG A 27 3.94 1.60 10.09
N PRO A 28 2.76 2.07 10.53
CA PRO A 28 1.93 2.95 9.71
C PRO A 28 2.78 4.10 9.17
N ARG A 29 2.80 4.24 7.86
CA ARG A 29 3.42 5.39 7.20
C ARG A 29 2.32 6.43 6.95
N PRO A 30 2.55 7.73 7.23
CA PRO A 30 1.61 8.76 6.82
C PRO A 30 1.47 8.73 5.29
N GLU A 31 0.26 8.94 4.81
CA GLU A 31 -0.02 9.03 3.37
C GLU A 31 0.67 10.28 2.81
N SER A 32 1.41 10.12 1.71
CA SER A 32 1.99 11.26 0.99
C SER A 32 0.92 11.86 0.07
N GLN A 33 0.74 13.18 0.12
CA GLN A 33 -0.18 13.86 -0.79
C GLN A 33 0.20 13.60 -2.26
N GLU A 34 1.51 13.58 -2.56
CA GLU A 34 2.03 13.25 -3.89
C GLU A 34 1.64 11.83 -4.32
N GLU A 35 1.66 10.87 -3.38
CA GLU A 35 1.27 9.48 -3.66
C GLU A 35 -0.23 9.37 -3.90
N LEU A 36 -1.05 10.08 -3.11
CA LEU A 36 -2.50 10.11 -3.31
C LEU A 36 -2.89 10.74 -4.65
N ASP A 37 -2.23 11.83 -5.04
CA ASP A 37 -2.50 12.49 -6.33
C ASP A 37 -2.04 11.63 -7.51
N LEU A 38 -0.94 10.91 -7.36
CA LEU A 38 -0.48 9.93 -8.35
C LEU A 38 -1.47 8.77 -8.50
N LEU A 39 -2.03 8.27 -7.39
CA LEU A 39 -3.04 7.22 -7.39
C LEU A 39 -4.35 7.67 -8.05
N LYS A 40 -4.84 8.88 -7.73
CA LYS A 40 -6.03 9.46 -8.39
C LYS A 40 -5.82 9.57 -9.88
N ARG A 41 -4.66 10.06 -10.32
CA ARG A 41 -4.38 10.20 -11.75
C ARG A 41 -4.28 8.86 -12.46
N LEU A 42 -3.73 7.84 -11.81
CA LEU A 42 -3.70 6.48 -12.35
C LEU A 42 -5.11 5.93 -12.54
N ASP A 43 -6.01 6.18 -11.59
CA ASP A 43 -7.41 5.74 -11.64
C ASP A 43 -8.18 6.41 -12.79
N GLU A 44 -7.99 7.72 -12.99
CA GLU A 44 -8.54 8.46 -14.14
C GLU A 44 -8.06 7.86 -15.47
N LEU A 45 -6.76 7.62 -15.61
CA LEU A 45 -6.18 7.06 -16.84
C LEU A 45 -6.71 5.66 -17.15
N PHE A 46 -6.90 4.83 -16.13
CA PHE A 46 -7.48 3.50 -16.29
C PHE A 46 -8.96 3.57 -16.64
N THR A 47 -9.71 4.47 -16.00
CA THR A 47 -11.15 4.68 -16.28
C THR A 47 -11.37 5.13 -17.72
N GLU A 48 -10.52 6.02 -18.23
CA GLU A 48 -10.55 6.45 -19.64
C GLU A 48 -10.08 5.35 -20.60
N ASN A 49 -9.18 4.46 -20.16
CA ASN A 49 -8.52 3.47 -21.02
C ASN A 49 -8.50 2.07 -20.38
N PRO A 50 -9.66 1.41 -20.17
CA PRO A 50 -9.75 0.16 -19.40
C PRO A 50 -9.01 -1.01 -20.05
N MET A 51 -8.73 -0.92 -21.36
CA MET A 51 -7.98 -1.94 -22.11
C MET A 51 -6.45 -1.80 -21.95
N TYR A 52 -5.96 -0.73 -21.32
CA TYR A 52 -4.53 -0.47 -21.22
C TYR A 52 -3.92 -1.21 -20.04
N GLY A 53 -2.94 -2.07 -20.32
CA GLY A 53 -2.14 -2.70 -19.30
C GLY A 53 -1.18 -1.72 -18.60
N SER A 54 -0.59 -2.19 -17.50
CA SER A 54 0.30 -1.40 -16.62
C SER A 54 1.41 -0.64 -17.35
N ARG A 55 2.03 -1.25 -18.38
CA ARG A 55 3.09 -0.59 -19.17
C ARG A 55 2.62 0.66 -19.90
N ARG A 56 1.41 0.63 -20.47
CA ARG A 56 0.84 1.79 -21.19
C ARG A 56 0.41 2.87 -20.20
N LEU A 57 -0.27 2.47 -19.11
CA LEU A 57 -0.64 3.40 -18.04
C LEU A 57 0.59 4.08 -17.42
N GLN A 58 1.67 3.33 -17.17
CA GLN A 58 2.93 3.90 -16.68
C GLN A 58 3.53 4.90 -17.67
N ALA A 59 3.55 4.59 -18.97
CA ALA A 59 4.06 5.50 -19.99
C ALA A 59 3.21 6.78 -20.08
N MET A 60 1.89 6.67 -19.92
CA MET A 60 0.98 7.83 -19.86
C MET A 60 1.23 8.65 -18.60
N LEU A 61 1.29 8.01 -17.43
CA LEU A 61 1.53 8.66 -16.15
C LEU A 61 2.87 9.43 -16.15
N LYS A 62 3.94 8.84 -16.72
CA LYS A 62 5.26 9.48 -16.86
C LYS A 62 5.26 10.72 -17.76
N ARG A 63 4.29 10.87 -18.67
CA ARG A 63 4.17 12.08 -19.51
C ARG A 63 3.60 13.28 -18.75
N PHE A 64 3.00 13.06 -17.58
CA PHE A 64 2.38 14.11 -16.76
C PHE A 64 3.25 14.56 -15.58
N VAL A 65 4.22 13.75 -15.16
CA VAL A 65 5.17 14.12 -14.11
C VAL A 65 6.34 14.86 -14.76
N VAL A 66 6.29 16.20 -14.73
CA VAL A 66 7.41 17.11 -15.06
C VAL A 66 8.08 17.55 -13.77
#